data_AF-A0A9D3V4C7-F1
#
_entry.id   AF-A0A9D3V4C7-F1
#
_cell.length_a   1.000
_cell.length_b   1.000
_cell.length_c   1.000
_cell.angle_alpha   90.00
_cell.angle_beta   90.00
_cell.angle_gamma   90.00
#
_symmetry.space_group_name_H-M   'P 1'
#
loop_
_entity.id
_entity.type
_entity.pdbx_description
1 polymer ?
#
loop_
_entity_poly.entity_id
_entity_poly.type
_entity_poly.pdbx_seq_one_letter_code
_entity_poly.pdbx_strand_id
1 'polypeptide(L)'
;MAPELLSGKSDMVSEKIDVYSFGIVMWELLTGDEPYADIHCASIIGGIVNNTLRPKIPSWWDPEWKALMEKCWASDPTDRPSFSEISQKLRNMAAAINIE
;
A
#
# COMPACT_ATOMS: atom_id res chain seq x y z
N MET A 1 8.58 1.39 3.23
CA MET A 1 9.20 0.06 3.40
C MET A 1 8.22 -0.87 4.09
N ALA A 2 8.23 -2.16 3.72
CA ALA A 2 7.35 -3.18 4.28
C ALA A 2 7.74 -3.58 5.73
N PRO A 3 6.79 -3.99 6.59
CA PRO A 3 7.05 -4.35 7.99
C PRO A 3 8.12 -5.43 8.18
N GLU A 4 8.10 -6.48 7.36
CA GLU A 4 9.00 -7.63 7.44
C GLU A 4 10.45 -7.26 7.08
N LEU A 5 10.63 -6.36 6.11
CA LEU A 5 11.93 -5.81 5.76
C LEU A 5 12.48 -4.96 6.92
N LEU A 6 11.63 -4.11 7.49
CA LEU A 6 11.99 -3.26 8.63
C LEU A 6 12.26 -4.03 9.92
N SER A 7 11.64 -5.19 10.08
CA SER A 7 11.82 -6.08 11.24
C SER A 7 13.03 -6.99 11.14
N GLY A 8 13.76 -6.98 10.01
CA GLY A 8 14.90 -7.87 9.77
C GLY A 8 14.52 -9.34 9.55
N LYS A 9 13.26 -9.64 9.19
CA LYS A 9 12.78 -11.01 8.94
C LYS A 9 13.11 -11.43 7.51
N SER A 10 14.38 -11.71 7.23
CA SER A 10 14.89 -12.00 5.89
C SER A 10 14.21 -13.19 5.19
N ASP A 11 13.70 -14.14 5.95
CA ASP A 11 12.94 -15.31 5.47
C ASP A 11 11.57 -14.95 4.89
N MET A 12 11.02 -13.80 5.28
CA MET A 12 9.73 -13.28 4.79
C MET A 12 9.88 -12.26 3.65
N VAL A 13 11.13 -11.91 3.29
CA VAL A 13 11.40 -10.93 2.23
C VAL A 13 11.21 -11.58 0.86
N SER A 14 10.30 -11.02 0.08
CA SER A 14 10.01 -11.42 -1.30
C SER A 14 9.60 -10.20 -2.13
N GLU A 15 9.13 -10.39 -3.37
CA GLU A 15 8.57 -9.33 -4.21
C GLU A 15 7.40 -8.59 -3.54
N LYS A 16 6.81 -9.18 -2.49
CA LYS A 16 5.75 -8.57 -1.69
C LYS A 16 6.17 -7.29 -0.97
N ILE A 17 7.47 -7.07 -0.74
CA ILE A 17 7.96 -5.79 -0.18
C ILE A 17 7.76 -4.63 -1.16
N ASP A 18 7.85 -4.92 -2.46
CA ASP A 18 7.64 -3.94 -3.53
C ASP A 18 6.15 -3.68 -3.71
N VAL A 19 5.31 -4.72 -3.56
CA VAL A 19 3.84 -4.55 -3.54
C VAL A 19 3.40 -3.64 -2.40
N TYR A 20 3.99 -3.79 -1.21
CA TYR A 20 3.73 -2.87 -0.10
C TYR A 20 4.09 -1.43 -0.46
N SER A 21 5.28 -1.23 -1.00
CA SER A 21 5.76 0.11 -1.37
C SER A 21 4.91 0.71 -2.49
N PHE A 22 4.43 -0.11 -3.43
CA PHE A 22 3.48 0.30 -4.45
C PHE A 22 2.15 0.79 -3.85
N GLY A 23 1.63 0.15 -2.80
CA GLY A 23 0.44 0.65 -2.09
C GLY A 23 0.65 2.05 -1.49
N ILE A 24 1.83 2.35 -0.95
CA ILE A 24 2.18 3.68 -0.46
C ILE A 24 2.26 4.70 -1.60
N VAL A 25 2.86 4.33 -2.74
CA VAL A 25 2.89 5.17 -3.95
C VAL A 25 1.49 5.43 -4.48
N MET A 26 0.60 4.44 -4.50
CA MET A 26 -0.80 4.67 -4.88
C MET A 26 -1.45 5.75 -4.00
N TRP A 27 -1.22 5.71 -2.69
CA TRP A 27 -1.74 6.73 -1.78
C TRP A 27 -1.17 8.12 -2.07
N GLU A 28 0.14 8.22 -2.30
CA GLU A 28 0.82 9.48 -2.65
C GLU A 28 0.27 10.05 -3.97
N LEU A 29 0.08 9.22 -5.00
CA LEU A 29 -0.48 9.66 -6.28
C LEU A 29 -1.93 10.14 -6.16
N LEU A 30 -2.72 9.50 -5.30
CA LEU A 30 -4.14 9.81 -5.14
C LEU A 30 -4.39 11.01 -4.22
N THR A 31 -3.54 11.22 -3.20
CA THR A 31 -3.62 12.40 -2.31
C THR A 31 -2.89 13.61 -2.87
N GLY A 32 -1.77 13.40 -3.56
CA GLY A 32 -0.78 14.45 -3.82
C GLY A 32 0.04 14.84 -2.58
N ASP A 33 -0.11 14.12 -1.47
CA ASP A 33 0.52 14.42 -0.18
C ASP A 33 1.77 13.55 0.05
N GLU A 34 2.68 14.06 0.89
CA GLU A 34 3.84 13.29 1.34
C GLU A 34 3.44 12.24 2.41
N PRO A 35 3.79 10.95 2.23
CA PRO A 35 3.45 9.92 3.20
C PRO A 35 4.19 10.13 4.51
N TYR A 36 3.44 10.17 5.61
CA TYR A 36 3.97 10.34 6.97
C TYR A 36 4.69 11.68 7.21
N ALA A 37 4.26 12.74 6.52
CA ALA A 37 4.74 14.10 6.75
C ALA A 37 4.80 14.44 8.25
N ASP A 38 5.86 15.13 8.66
CA ASP A 38 6.12 15.59 10.03
C ASP A 38 6.30 14.47 11.10
N ILE A 39 6.48 13.21 10.70
CA ILE A 39 6.77 12.11 11.62
C ILE A 39 8.25 11.71 11.54
N HIS A 40 8.91 11.59 12.70
CA HIS A 40 10.29 11.10 12.75
C HIS A 40 10.41 9.65 12.22
N CYS A 41 11.46 9.37 11.45
CA CYS A 41 11.71 8.07 10.84
C CYS A 41 11.61 6.88 11.81
N ALA A 42 12.14 7.00 13.03
CA ALA A 42 12.05 5.93 14.03
C ALA A 42 10.60 5.62 14.44
N SER A 43 9.76 6.65 14.57
CA SER A 43 8.34 6.50 14.86
C SER A 43 7.58 5.91 13.67
N ILE A 44 7.95 6.26 12.44
CA ILE A 44 7.38 5.66 11.22
C ILE A 44 7.70 4.16 11.19
N ILE A 45 8.96 3.79 11.37
CA ILE A 45 9.41 2.38 11.37
C ILE A 45 8.68 1.59 12.46
N GLY A 46 8.68 2.10 13.70
CA GLY A 46 7.99 1.46 14.81
C GLY A 46 6.49 1.34 14.57
N GLY A 47 5.84 2.35 14.00
CA GLY A 47 4.42 2.32 13.69
C GLY A 47 4.05 1.33 12.58
N ILE A 48 4.88 1.23 11.53
CA ILE A 48 4.67 0.28 10.44
C ILE A 48 4.84 -1.15 10.95
N VAL A 49 5.92 -1.43 11.67
CA VAL A 49 6.25 -2.77 12.21
C VAL A 49 5.19 -3.24 13.21
N ASN A 50 4.70 -2.36 14.07
CA ASN A 50 3.66 -2.68 15.06
C ASN A 50 2.24 -2.60 14.48
N ASN A 51 2.09 -2.34 13.18
CA ASN A 51 0.79 -2.17 12.52
C ASN A 51 -0.11 -1.11 13.17
N THR A 52 0.47 -0.05 13.72
CA THR A 52 -0.25 1.09 14.32
C THR A 52 -0.25 2.34 13.44
N LEU A 53 0.52 2.33 12.36
CA LEU A 53 0.65 3.46 11.44
C LEU A 53 0.47 3.02 9.99
N ARG A 54 -0.46 3.68 9.31
CA ARG A 54 -0.68 3.68 7.86
C ARG A 54 -1.09 5.10 7.43
N PRO A 55 -0.89 5.49 6.16
CA PRO A 55 -1.34 6.79 5.68
C PRO A 55 -2.87 6.91 5.82
N LYS A 56 -3.36 8.11 6.16
CA LYS A 56 -4.79 8.35 6.33
C LYS A 56 -5.47 8.38 4.97
N ILE A 57 -6.51 7.57 4.80
CA ILE A 57 -7.26 7.53 3.56
C ILE A 57 -8.46 8.50 3.69
N PRO A 58 -8.59 9.48 2.79
CA PRO A 58 -9.76 10.35 2.78
C PRO A 58 -11.05 9.56 2.54
N SER A 59 -12.12 9.91 3.26
CA SER A 59 -13.39 9.17 3.21
C SER A 59 -14.16 9.31 1.89
N TRP A 60 -13.82 10.31 1.08
CA TRP A 60 -14.47 10.60 -0.21
C TRP A 60 -13.87 9.80 -1.38
N TRP A 61 -12.90 8.93 -1.11
CA TRP A 61 -12.25 8.13 -2.15
C TRP A 61 -13.14 7.01 -2.66
N ASP A 62 -12.96 6.70 -3.94
CA ASP A 62 -13.60 5.56 -4.57
C ASP A 62 -13.26 4.26 -3.80
N PRO A 63 -14.28 3.48 -3.38
CA PRO A 63 -14.08 2.29 -2.58
C PRO A 63 -13.18 1.22 -3.24
N GLU A 64 -13.16 1.12 -4.57
CA GLU A 64 -12.33 0.12 -5.25
C GLU A 64 -10.84 0.49 -5.19
N TRP A 65 -10.51 1.77 -5.40
CA TRP A 65 -9.15 2.27 -5.25
C TRP A 65 -8.65 2.09 -3.82
N LYS A 66 -9.50 2.43 -2.85
CA LYS A 66 -9.20 2.22 -1.42
C LYS A 66 -8.90 0.75 -1.12
N ALA A 67 -9.77 -0.16 -1.54
CA ALA A 67 -9.63 -1.59 -1.26
C ALA A 67 -8.36 -2.19 -1.89
N LEU A 68 -8.04 -1.81 -3.14
CA LEU A 68 -6.82 -2.29 -3.81
C LEU A 68 -5.56 -1.81 -3.08
N MET A 69 -5.50 -0.52 -2.76
CA MET A 69 -4.38 0.08 -2.03
C MET A 69 -4.21 -0.53 -0.63
N GLU A 70 -5.31 -0.71 0.12
CA GLU A 70 -5.28 -1.33 1.44
C GLU A 70 -4.75 -2.77 1.40
N LYS A 71 -5.08 -3.51 0.35
CA LYS A 71 -4.58 -4.86 0.13
C LYS A 71 -3.09 -4.87 -0.21
N CYS A 72 -2.59 -3.90 -0.97
CA CYS A 72 -1.18 -3.79 -1.31
C CYS A 72 -0.30 -3.61 -0.06
N TRP A 73 -0.74 -2.84 0.94
CA TRP A 73 0.03 -2.59 2.18
C TRP A 73 -0.40 -3.40 3.41
N ALA A 74 -1.03 -4.56 3.18
CA ALA A 74 -1.39 -5.49 4.24
C ALA A 74 -0.15 -5.86 5.08
N SER A 75 -0.34 -6.06 6.38
CA SER A 75 0.76 -6.39 7.29
C SER A 75 1.36 -7.76 6.98
N ASP A 76 0.50 -8.75 6.71
CA ASP A 76 0.94 -10.06 6.23
C ASP A 76 1.29 -9.97 4.73
N PRO A 77 2.52 -10.34 4.31
CA PRO A 77 2.89 -10.39 2.90
C PRO A 77 2.03 -11.31 2.05
N THR A 78 1.43 -12.34 2.64
CA THR A 78 0.59 -13.33 1.94
C THR A 78 -0.78 -12.79 1.55
N ASP A 79 -1.28 -11.79 2.29
CA ASP A 79 -2.55 -11.10 1.99
C ASP A 79 -2.43 -10.12 0.82
N ARG A 80 -1.19 -9.73 0.48
CA ARG A 80 -0.92 -8.77 -0.59
C ARG A 80 -1.11 -9.45 -1.95
N PRO A 81 -1.70 -8.78 -2.95
CA PRO A 81 -1.80 -9.32 -4.30
C PRO A 81 -0.41 -9.45 -4.96
N SER A 82 -0.33 -10.20 -6.04
CA SER A 82 0.78 -10.14 -7.00
C SER A 82 0.61 -8.93 -7.93
N PHE A 83 1.70 -8.46 -8.53
CA PHE A 83 1.60 -7.40 -9.56
C PHE A 83 0.73 -7.79 -10.76
N SER A 84 0.63 -9.08 -11.08
CA SER A 84 -0.28 -9.57 -12.11
C SER A 84 -1.75 -9.29 -11.74
N GLU A 85 -2.15 -9.63 -10.51
CA GLU A 85 -3.49 -9.36 -9.99
C GLU A 85 -3.78 -7.86 -9.89
N ILE A 86 -2.81 -7.06 -9.43
CA ILE A 86 -2.91 -5.59 -9.38
C ILE A 86 -3.14 -5.03 -10.79
N SER A 87 -2.29 -5.41 -11.75
CA SER A 87 -2.41 -4.97 -13.15
C SER A 87 -3.76 -5.34 -13.75
N GLN A 88 -4.24 -6.56 -13.50
CA GLN A 88 -5.55 -6.99 -13.99
C GLN A 88 -6.68 -6.17 -13.36
N LYS A 89 -6.63 -5.93 -12.04
CA LYS A 89 -7.64 -5.13 -11.33
C LYS A 89 -7.66 -3.69 -11.84
N LEU A 90 -6.49 -3.06 -12.02
CA LEU A 90 -6.37 -1.70 -12.56
C LEU A 90 -6.92 -1.58 -13.99
N ARG A 91 -6.66 -2.57 -14.85
CA ARG A 91 -7.24 -2.59 -16.21
C ARG A 91 -8.76 -2.68 -16.19
N ASN A 92 -9.31 -3.52 -15.30
CA ASN A 92 -10.76 -3.64 -15.15
C ASN A 92 -11.39 -2.34 -14.65
N MET A 93 -10.75 -1.68 -13.68
CA MET A 93 -11.19 -0.37 -13.16
C MET A 93 -11.14 0.70 -14.27
N ALA A 94 -10.04 0.76 -15.02
CA ALA A 94 -9.90 1.70 -16.14
C ALA A 94 -10.93 1.47 -17.25
N ALA A 95 -11.21 0.20 -17.57
CA ALA A 95 -12.23 -0.15 -18.55
C ALA A 95 -13.64 0.26 -18.11
N ALA A 96 -13.95 0.18 -16.82
CA ALA A 96 -15.24 0.63 -16.28
C ALA A 96 -15.43 2.15 -16.33
N ILE A 97 -14.33 2.92 -16.31
CA ILE A 97 -14.35 4.39 -16.44
C ILE A 97 -14.51 4.83 -17.90
N ASN A 98 -13.94 4.07 -18.85
CA ASN A 98 -13.98 4.37 -20.29
C ASN A 98 -15.26 3.93 -21.02
N ILE A 99 -16.33 3.62 -20.29
CA ILE A 99 -17.66 3.44 -20.89
C ILE A 99 -18.36 4.81 -20.85
N GLU A 100 -17.99 5.68 -21.79
CA GLU A 100 -18.78 6.84 -22.24
C GLU A 100 -19.08 6.72 -23.74
#